data_AF-A0A815CK61-F1
#
_entry.id   AF-A0A815CK61-F1
#
_cell.length_a   1.000
_cell.length_b   1.000
_cell.length_c   1.000
_cell.angle_alpha   90.00
_cell.angle_beta   90.00
_cell.angle_gamma   90.00
#
_symmetry.space_group_name_H-M   'P 1'
#
loop_
_entity.id
_entity.type
_entity.pdbx_description
1 polymer ?
#
loop_
_entity_poly.entity_id
_entity_poly.type
_entity_poly.pdbx_seq_one_letter_code
_entity_poly.pdbx_strand_id
1 'polypeptide(L)'
;MAYQLLFFLFKSKNIYLDSNLIIYYSRRLHCNPLFCFYFHTICNSLDKVSLSLLLLTTSIHCQYSIETLLDDLRQQIFQYIQPNLYQKKLSMFRLILLCQLRIEAIDSFLKSNAIRKSQTEKQKLH
;
A
#
# COMPACT_ATOMS: atom_id res chain seq x y z
N MET A 1 -14.98 16.42 10.36
CA MET A 1 -14.04 15.82 9.39
C MET A 1 -13.06 14.98 10.20
N ALA A 2 -13.23 13.67 10.21
CA ALA A 2 -12.33 12.75 10.89
C ALA A 2 -11.14 12.48 9.96
N TYR A 3 -10.00 13.07 10.27
CA TYR A 3 -8.76 12.84 9.55
C TYR A 3 -8.17 11.54 10.05
N GLN A 4 -7.96 10.59 9.14
CA GLN A 4 -7.00 9.52 9.36
C GLN A 4 -5.64 10.10 8.96
N LEU A 5 -4.69 10.14 9.90
CA LEU A 5 -3.30 10.51 9.62
C LEU A 5 -2.46 9.24 9.74
N LEU A 6 -1.84 8.85 8.62
CA LEU A 6 -0.69 7.97 8.65
C LEU A 6 0.57 8.81 8.85
N PHE A 7 1.59 8.26 9.49
CA PHE A 7 2.86 8.94 9.76
C PHE A 7 4.02 8.03 9.30
N PHE A 8 4.78 8.39 8.25
CA PHE A 8 6.03 7.69 7.91
C PHE A 8 7.26 8.28 8.61
N LEU A 9 7.98 7.47 9.37
CA LEU A 9 9.35 7.78 9.79
C LEU A 9 10.34 7.23 8.75
N PHE A 10 10.96 8.10 7.96
CA PHE A 10 12.08 7.70 7.10
C PHE A 10 13.37 7.57 7.92
N LYS A 11 14.06 6.45 7.73
CA LYS A 11 15.44 6.26 8.18
C LYS A 11 16.33 7.25 7.42
N SER A 12 16.95 8.17 8.16
CA SER A 12 17.95 9.13 7.65
C SER A 12 18.97 8.42 6.76
N LYS A 13 19.24 9.01 5.58
CA LYS A 13 20.23 8.53 4.60
C LYS A 13 21.70 8.77 5.01
N ASN A 14 21.98 9.32 6.18
CA ASN A 14 23.36 9.53 6.62
C ASN A 14 23.52 9.04 8.06
N ILE A 15 24.34 8.00 8.24
CA ILE A 15 25.42 7.87 9.23
C ILE A 15 26.05 6.48 9.03
N TYR A 16 27.36 6.47 8.79
CA TYR A 16 28.22 5.29 8.67
C TYR A 16 28.37 4.57 10.04
N LEU A 17 28.69 3.27 9.99
CA LEU A 17 28.85 2.26 11.06
C LEU A 17 27.57 1.49 11.45
N ASP A 18 27.55 0.19 11.11
CA ASP A 18 26.49 -0.81 11.35
C ASP A 18 25.05 -0.28 11.24
N SER A 19 24.67 -0.03 9.99
CA SER A 19 23.51 0.74 9.54
C SER A 19 22.13 0.27 9.99
N ASN A 20 22.03 -0.74 10.87
CA ASN A 20 20.77 -1.28 11.36
C ASN A 20 20.59 -1.16 12.87
N LEU A 21 21.53 -0.59 13.63
CA LEU A 21 21.36 -0.46 15.08
C LEU A 21 20.61 0.83 15.46
N ILE A 22 19.47 0.71 16.16
CA ILE A 22 18.70 1.82 16.74
C ILE A 22 18.80 1.75 18.26
N ILE A 23 19.07 2.88 18.91
CA ILE A 23 19.03 2.98 20.37
C ILE A 23 17.64 3.49 20.77
N TYR A 24 16.90 2.67 21.50
CA TYR A 24 15.59 3.03 22.06
C TYR A 24 15.63 2.93 23.57
N TYR A 25 15.44 4.07 24.25
CA TYR A 25 15.76 4.26 25.65
C TYR A 25 17.19 3.79 25.97
N SER A 26 17.35 2.69 26.71
CA SER A 26 18.62 2.10 27.12
C SER A 26 18.99 0.84 26.36
N ARG A 27 18.24 0.46 25.31
CA ARG A 27 18.45 -0.77 24.55
C ARG A 27 18.97 -0.50 23.15
N ARG A 28 19.90 -1.35 22.71
CA ARG A 28 20.37 -1.42 21.32
C ARG A 28 19.52 -2.44 20.57
N LEU A 29 18.81 -2.00 19.54
CA LEU A 29 17.90 -2.80 18.72
C LEU A 29 18.47 -2.92 17.32
N HIS A 30 18.51 -4.11 16.74
CA HIS A 30 18.75 -4.29 15.31
C HIS A 30 17.43 -4.11 14.56
N CYS A 31 17.33 -3.05 13.76
CA CYS A 31 16.19 -2.75 12.92
C CYS A 31 16.38 -3.28 11.51
N ASN A 32 15.36 -3.98 11.04
CA ASN A 32 15.23 -4.36 9.64
C ASN A 32 15.14 -3.09 8.77
N PRO A 33 15.94 -2.95 7.70
CA PRO A 33 15.87 -1.79 6.80
C PRO A 33 14.52 -1.65 6.08
N LEU A 34 13.70 -2.70 6.03
CA LEU A 34 12.33 -2.69 5.49
C LEU A 34 11.26 -2.40 6.55
N PHE A 35 11.65 -2.18 7.81
CA PHE A 35 10.71 -1.89 8.86
C PHE A 35 10.10 -0.50 8.67
N CYS A 36 8.78 -0.45 8.45
CA CYS A 36 7.99 0.77 8.41
C CYS A 36 7.04 0.80 9.60
N PHE A 37 6.90 1.96 10.23
CA PHE A 37 5.94 2.18 11.30
C PHE A 37 4.78 3.03 10.78
N TYR A 38 3.55 2.63 11.11
CA TYR A 38 2.34 3.35 10.75
C TYR A 38 1.51 3.62 12.00
N PHE A 39 1.14 4.88 12.21
CA PHE A 39 0.16 5.26 13.21
C PHE A 39 -1.17 5.55 12.51
N HIS A 40 -2.27 5.13 13.11
CA HIS A 40 -3.59 5.51 12.64
C HIS A 40 -4.27 6.33 13.71
N THR A 41 -4.47 7.62 13.44
CA THR A 41 -5.19 8.50 14.36
C THR A 41 -6.42 9.03 13.69
N ILE A 42 -7.57 8.96 14.38
CA ILE A 42 -8.77 9.70 14.01
C ILE A 42 -8.68 11.05 14.72
N CYS A 43 -8.11 12.05 14.06
CA CYS A 43 -8.04 13.40 14.58
C CYS A 43 -9.05 14.28 13.85
N ASN A 44 -9.73 15.19 14.56
CA ASN A 44 -10.62 16.17 13.93
C ASN A 44 -9.89 17.47 13.55
N SER A 45 -8.64 17.65 13.99
CA SER A 45 -7.75 18.73 13.59
C SER A 45 -6.29 18.30 13.78
N LEU A 46 -5.41 18.77 12.88
CA LEU A 46 -3.95 18.57 12.98
C LEU A 46 -3.33 19.34 14.15
N ASP A 47 -4.02 20.36 14.66
CA ASP A 47 -3.53 21.26 15.71
C ASP A 47 -3.28 20.55 17.06
N LYS A 48 -3.79 19.33 17.23
CA LYS A 48 -3.55 18.50 18.41
C LYS A 48 -2.27 17.66 18.31
N VAL A 49 -1.66 17.59 17.13
CA VAL A 49 -0.42 16.86 16.89
C VAL A 49 0.76 17.82 17.12
N SER A 50 1.74 17.40 17.90
CA SER A 50 2.92 18.22 18.13
C SER A 50 3.68 18.49 16.83
N LEU A 51 4.20 19.71 16.68
CA LEU A 51 4.94 20.12 15.49
C LEU A 51 6.15 19.21 15.22
N SER A 52 6.84 18.76 16.27
CA SER A 52 7.96 17.83 16.17
C SER A 52 7.55 16.51 15.54
N LEU A 53 6.35 16.01 15.85
CA LEU A 53 5.86 14.77 15.28
C LEU A 53 5.48 14.98 13.81
N LEU A 54 4.82 16.09 13.48
CA LEU A 54 4.50 16.45 12.08
C LEU A 54 5.74 16.58 11.19
N LEU A 55 6.85 17.12 11.72
CA LEU A 55 8.10 17.27 10.96
C LEU A 55 8.81 15.93 10.71
N LEU A 56 8.64 14.97 11.62
CA LEU A 56 9.29 13.66 11.53
C LEU A 56 8.46 12.62 10.78
N THR A 57 7.29 13.02 10.27
CA THR A 57 6.31 12.08 9.74
C THR A 57 5.68 12.59 8.44
N THR A 58 5.33 11.68 7.52
CA THR A 58 4.51 12.07 6.36
C THR A 58 3.04 11.83 6.66
N SER A 59 2.23 12.89 6.63
CA SER A 59 0.78 12.80 6.80
C SER A 59 0.10 12.26 5.54
N ILE A 60 -0.65 11.17 5.67
CA ILE A 60 -1.57 10.70 4.63
C ILE A 60 -2.98 11.01 5.07
N HIS A 61 -3.73 11.74 4.26
CA HIS A 61 -5.12 12.09 4.53
C HIS A 61 -6.07 11.17 3.77
N CYS A 62 -6.84 10.35 4.50
CA CYS A 62 -7.96 9.62 3.92
C CYS A 62 -9.24 10.42 4.16
N GLN A 63 -9.80 10.99 3.08
CA GLN A 63 -11.11 11.62 3.09
C GLN A 63 -12.04 10.83 2.17
N TYR A 64 -13.20 10.44 2.70
CA TYR A 64 -14.27 9.86 1.88
C TYR A 64 -15.00 10.99 1.15
N SER A 65 -15.09 10.91 -0.17
CA SER A 65 -15.98 11.78 -0.93
C SER A 65 -17.45 11.41 -0.67
N ILE A 66 -18.37 12.35 -0.87
CA ILE A 66 -19.81 12.07 -0.77
C ILE A 66 -20.19 10.91 -1.69
N GLU A 67 -19.59 10.85 -2.88
CA GLU A 67 -19.81 9.77 -3.86
C GLU A 67 -19.40 8.41 -3.29
N THR A 68 -18.21 8.31 -2.68
CA THR A 68 -17.77 7.05 -2.05
C THR A 68 -18.69 6.61 -0.91
N LEU A 69 -19.18 7.56 -0.10
CA LEU A 69 -20.12 7.26 0.97
C LEU A 69 -21.47 6.77 0.44
N LEU A 70 -21.97 7.38 -0.64
CA LEU A 70 -23.22 6.95 -1.28
C LEU A 70 -23.10 5.55 -1.90
N ASP A 71 -21.96 5.25 -2.51
CA ASP A 71 -21.71 3.93 -3.09
C ASP A 71 -21.56 2.85 -2.02
N ASP A 72 -20.87 3.15 -0.91
CA ASP A 72 -20.78 2.24 0.25
C ASP A 72 -22.17 1.97 0.83
N LEU A 73 -22.99 3.01 0.99
CA LEU A 73 -24.34 2.88 1.51
C LEU A 73 -25.22 2.05 0.56
N ARG A 74 -25.15 2.28 -0.75
CA ARG A 74 -25.84 1.46 -1.76
C ARG A 74 -25.42 0.00 -1.68
N GLN A 75 -24.13 -0.28 -1.49
CA GLN A 75 -23.64 -1.65 -1.36
C GLN A 75 -24.17 -2.32 -0.08
N GLN A 76 -24.20 -1.61 1.04
CA GLN A 76 -24.77 -2.11 2.30
C GLN A 76 -26.26 -2.41 2.17
N ILE A 77 -27.03 -1.51 1.55
CA ILE A 77 -28.45 -1.74 1.26
C ILE A 77 -28.63 -2.98 0.38
N PHE A 78 -27.85 -3.10 -0.70
CA PHE A 78 -27.94 -4.25 -1.60
C PHE A 78 -27.58 -5.57 -0.91
N GLN A 79 -26.57 -5.58 -0.05
CA GLN A 79 -26.21 -6.73 0.77
C GLN A 79 -27.35 -7.13 1.72
N TYR A 80 -28.03 -6.15 2.33
CA TYR A 80 -29.12 -6.39 3.25
C TYR A 80 -30.37 -6.94 2.54
N ILE A 81 -30.77 -6.35 1.40
CA ILE A 81 -31.98 -6.74 0.67
C ILE A 81 -31.77 -8.08 -0.06
N GLN A 82 -30.60 -8.31 -0.66
CA GLN A 82 -30.34 -9.47 -1.52
C GLN A 82 -28.99 -10.14 -1.21
N PRO A 83 -28.82 -10.76 -0.02
CA PRO A 83 -27.54 -11.30 0.43
C PRO A 83 -26.96 -12.36 -0.52
N ASN A 84 -27.81 -13.23 -1.08
CA ASN A 84 -27.37 -14.28 -2.01
C ASN A 84 -26.84 -13.70 -3.33
N LEU A 85 -27.49 -12.67 -3.87
CA LEU A 85 -27.03 -12.00 -5.09
C LEU A 85 -25.77 -11.17 -4.83
N TYR A 86 -25.68 -10.54 -3.65
CA TYR A 86 -24.47 -9.87 -3.21
C TYR A 86 -23.27 -10.82 -3.12
N GLN A 87 -23.43 -12.01 -2.55
CA GLN A 87 -22.36 -13.02 -2.51
C GLN A 87 -21.96 -13.51 -3.90
N LYS A 88 -22.92 -13.71 -4.81
CA LYS A 88 -22.61 -14.05 -6.22
C LYS A 88 -21.85 -12.93 -6.91
N LYS A 89 -22.28 -11.67 -6.71
CA LYS A 89 -21.58 -10.47 -7.22
C LYS A 89 -20.14 -10.42 -6.72
N LEU A 90 -19.90 -10.60 -5.42
CA LEU A 90 -18.56 -10.66 -4.84
C LEU A 90 -17.70 -11.78 -5.43
N SER A 91 -18.29 -12.96 -5.63
CA SER A 91 -17.60 -14.11 -6.22
C SER A 91 -17.18 -13.83 -7.67
N MET A 92 -18.06 -13.19 -8.45
CA MET A 92 -17.71 -12.76 -9.81
C MET A 92 -16.58 -11.73 -9.83
N PHE A 93 -16.62 -10.71 -8.95
CA PHE A 93 -15.52 -9.73 -8.88
C PHE A 93 -14.17 -10.38 -8.54
N ARG A 94 -14.16 -11.35 -7.63
CA ARG A 94 -12.94 -12.12 -7.30
C ARG A 94 -12.41 -12.90 -8.50
N LEU A 95 -13.29 -13.54 -9.28
CA LEU A 95 -12.90 -14.25 -10.49
C LEU A 95 -12.36 -13.30 -11.56
N ILE A 96 -13.00 -12.15 -11.77
CA ILE A 96 -12.53 -11.12 -12.71
C ILE A 96 -11.13 -10.64 -12.33
N LEU A 97 -10.91 -10.32 -11.04
CA LEU A 97 -9.61 -9.90 -10.54
C LEU A 97 -8.54 -10.99 -10.74
N LEU A 98 -8.88 -12.25 -10.46
CA LEU A 98 -7.97 -13.37 -10.69
C LEU A 98 -7.59 -13.49 -12.19
N CYS A 99 -8.57 -13.36 -13.08
CA CYS A 99 -8.32 -13.37 -14.52
C CYS A 99 -7.42 -12.21 -14.96
N GLN A 100 -7.64 -11.00 -14.43
CA GLN A 100 -6.77 -9.84 -14.71
C GLN A 100 -5.33 -10.09 -14.28
N LEU A 101 -5.11 -10.57 -13.06
CA LEU A 101 -3.77 -10.91 -12.56
C LEU A 101 -3.10 -12.00 -13.40
N ARG A 102 -3.86 -12.99 -13.89
CA ARG A 102 -3.34 -14.03 -14.79
C ARG A 102 -2.95 -13.48 -16.16
N ILE A 103 -3.74 -12.56 -16.71
CA ILE A 103 -3.43 -11.89 -17.97
C ILE A 103 -2.14 -11.05 -17.82
N GLU A 104 -2.00 -10.29 -16.74
CA GLU A 104 -0.77 -9.53 -16.44
C GLU A 104 0.46 -10.43 -16.27
N ALA A 105 0.30 -11.60 -15.64
CA ALA A 105 1.35 -12.59 -15.52
C ALA A 105 1.77 -13.17 -16.89
N ILE A 106 0.80 -13.40 -17.79
CA ILE A 106 1.09 -13.85 -19.16
C ILE A 106 1.78 -12.75 -19.96
N ASP A 107 1.29 -11.50 -19.87
CA ASP A 107 1.88 -10.37 -20.58
C ASP A 107 3.33 -10.09 -20.13
N SER A 108 3.58 -10.12 -18.80
CA SER A 108 4.94 -10.01 -18.26
C SER A 108 5.84 -11.17 -18.68
N PHE A 109 5.32 -12.40 -18.73
CA PHE A 109 6.04 -13.56 -19.26
C PHE A 109 6.41 -13.38 -20.73
N LEU A 110 5.47 -12.96 -21.58
CA LEU A 110 5.71 -12.73 -23.01
C LEU A 110 6.75 -11.62 -23.23
N LYS A 111 6.66 -10.51 -22.50
CA LYS A 111 7.65 -9.43 -22.53
C LYS A 111 9.04 -9.92 -22.12
N SER A 112 9.13 -10.70 -21.05
CA SER A 112 10.41 -11.26 -20.58
C SER A 112 11.06 -12.20 -21.61
N ASN A 113 10.25 -12.98 -22.33
CA ASN A 113 10.73 -13.90 -23.35
C ASN A 113 11.14 -13.20 -24.66
N ALA A 114 10.43 -12.15 -25.07
CA ALA A 114 10.82 -11.33 -26.21
C ALA A 114 12.20 -10.69 -25.99
N ILE A 115 12.44 -10.17 -24.77
CA ILE A 115 13.74 -9.63 -24.37
C ILE A 115 14.83 -10.71 -24.44
N ARG A 116 14.58 -11.91 -23.88
CA ARG A 116 15.54 -13.02 -23.93
C ARG A 116 15.89 -13.46 -25.35
N LYS A 117 14.90 -13.55 -26.24
CA LYS A 117 15.12 -13.92 -27.66
C LYS A 117 16.04 -12.93 -28.38
N SER A 118 15.79 -11.63 -28.22
CA SER A 118 16.64 -10.58 -28.81
C SER A 118 18.07 -10.57 -28.26
N GLN A 119 18.27 -10.98 -27.00
CA GLN A 119 19.59 -11.14 -26.40
C GLN A 119 20.32 -12.38 -26.93
N THR A 120 19.63 -13.51 -27.10
CA THR A 120 20.23 -14.73 -27.67
C THR A 120 20.58 -14.61 -29.15
N GLU A 121 19.86 -13.81 -29.93
CA GLU A 121 20.20 -13.55 -31.33
C GLU A 121 21.45 -12.67 -31.47
N LYS A 122 21.62 -11.67 -30.58
CA LYS A 122 22.84 -10.84 -30.53
C LYS A 122 24.09 -11.62 -30.13
N GLN A 123 23.96 -12.69 -29.35
CA GLN A 123 25.09 -13.53 -28.94
C GLN A 123 25.54 -14.55 -30.01
N LYS A 124 24.71 -14.86 -31.01
CA LYS A 124 25.07 -15.77 -32.12
C LYS A 124 25.79 -15.07 -33.30
N LEU A 125 25.88 -13.74 -33.25
CA LEU A 125 26.56 -12.91 -34.25
C LEU A 125 28.01 -12.57 -33.87
N HIS A 126 28.47 -13.04 -32.70
CA HIS A 126 29.87 -13.01 -32.24
C HIS A 126 30.42 -14.43 -32.19
#